data_AF-A0A9P0P7Q1-F1
#
_entry.id   AF-A0A9P0P7Q1-F1
#
_cell.length_a   1.000
_cell.length_b   1.000
_cell.length_c   1.000
_cell.angle_alpha   90.00
_cell.angle_beta   90.00
_cell.angle_gamma   90.00
#
_symmetry.space_group_name_H-M   'P 1'
#
loop_
_entity.id
_entity.type
_entity.pdbx_description
1 polymer ?
#
loop_
_entity_poly.entity_id
_entity_poly.type
_entity_poly.pdbx_seq_one_letter_code
_entity_poly.pdbx_strand_id
1 'polypeptide(L)'
;MKICLRYLGDPGYQQGIGQELGVSQATVSRTVDRVVNSIVAQSNKFPTTNHELMEAKRIWQSMYKFPTAIGVIDCTHIGIQKTNRHGDEYINRKGKPTLNVQGTCDAREMFTSVDVS
;
A
#
# COMPACT_ATOMS: atom_id res chain seq x y z
N MET A 1 -11.95 15.05 -4.80
CA MET A 1 -12.03 13.61 -4.46
C MET A 1 -12.37 12.72 -5.65
N LYS A 2 -13.27 13.11 -6.56
CA LYS A 2 -13.70 12.30 -7.73
C LYS A 2 -12.55 11.66 -8.53
N ILE A 3 -11.49 12.41 -8.82
CA ILE A 3 -10.30 11.92 -9.55
C ILE A 3 -9.65 10.71 -8.84
N CYS A 4 -9.35 10.85 -7.54
CA CYS A 4 -8.68 9.79 -6.78
C CYS A 4 -9.59 8.57 -6.62
N LEU A 5 -10.86 8.77 -6.27
CA LEU A 5 -11.83 7.67 -6.15
C LEU A 5 -12.02 6.92 -7.48
N ARG A 6 -12.09 7.65 -8.61
CA ARG A 6 -12.18 7.05 -9.95
C ARG A 6 -10.95 6.22 -10.28
N TYR A 7 -9.76 6.69 -9.91
CA TYR A 7 -8.51 5.96 -10.12
C TYR A 7 -8.40 4.71 -9.23
N LEU A 8 -8.81 4.78 -7.97
CA LEU A 8 -8.74 3.66 -7.04
C LEU A 8 -9.80 2.58 -7.32
N GLY A 9 -11.00 2.97 -7.78
CA GLY A 9 -12.10 2.03 -8.04
C GLY A 9 -11.96 1.24 -9.34
N ASP A 10 -11.25 1.79 -10.32
CA ASP A 10 -10.87 1.11 -11.55
C ASP A 10 -9.56 1.78 -12.04
N PRO A 11 -8.39 1.17 -11.74
CA PRO A 11 -7.09 1.72 -12.07
C PRO A 11 -6.82 1.57 -13.58
N GLY A 12 -7.61 2.28 -14.38
CA GLY A 12 -7.27 2.58 -15.76
C GLY A 12 -6.06 3.50 -15.84
N TYR A 13 -5.57 3.71 -17.07
CA TYR A 13 -4.48 4.66 -17.29
C TYR A 13 -4.91 6.07 -16.88
N GLN A 14 -4.05 6.79 -16.17
CA GLN A 14 -4.32 8.16 -15.72
C GLN A 14 -4.69 9.11 -16.87
N GLN A 15 -4.25 8.82 -18.09
CA GLN A 15 -4.67 9.52 -19.31
C GLN A 15 -6.16 9.38 -19.60
N GLY A 16 -6.72 8.18 -19.47
CA GLY A 16 -8.16 7.94 -19.68
C GLY A 16 -9.01 8.70 -18.69
N ILE A 17 -8.59 8.74 -17.42
CA ILE A 17 -9.26 9.54 -16.38
C ILE A 17 -9.15 11.03 -16.68
N GLY A 18 -8.00 11.48 -17.16
CA GLY A 18 -7.80 12.87 -17.59
C GLY A 18 -8.77 13.26 -18.69
N GLN A 19 -8.92 12.40 -19.71
CA GLN A 19 -9.87 12.62 -20.81
C GLN A 19 -11.33 12.60 -20.33
N GLU A 20 -11.72 11.62 -19.51
CA GLU A 20 -13.07 11.50 -18.95
C GLU A 20 -13.48 12.73 -18.13
N LEU A 21 -12.54 13.27 -17.33
CA LEU A 21 -12.81 14.36 -16.40
C LEU A 21 -12.40 15.74 -16.92
N GLY A 22 -11.91 15.85 -18.16
CA GLY A 22 -11.50 17.10 -18.78
C GLY A 22 -10.28 17.76 -18.13
N VAL A 23 -9.33 16.98 -17.61
CA VAL A 23 -8.11 17.46 -16.95
C VAL A 23 -6.86 16.82 -17.53
N SER A 24 -5.70 17.47 -17.38
CA SER A 24 -4.43 16.86 -17.78
C SER A 24 -4.09 15.65 -16.91
N GLN A 25 -3.40 14.66 -17.49
CA GLN A 25 -2.90 13.49 -16.75
C GLN A 25 -2.03 13.90 -15.56
N ALA A 26 -1.26 14.99 -15.67
CA ALA A 26 -0.46 15.50 -14.57
C ALA A 26 -1.31 15.97 -13.38
N THR A 27 -2.50 16.54 -13.63
CA THR A 27 -3.46 16.90 -12.57
C THR A 27 -4.06 15.65 -11.93
N VAL A 28 -4.30 14.58 -12.70
CA VAL A 28 -4.72 13.27 -12.16
C VAL A 28 -3.65 12.74 -11.19
N SER A 29 -2.40 12.64 -11.66
CA SER A 29 -1.26 12.16 -10.86
C SER A 29 -1.11 12.91 -9.53
N ARG A 30 -1.01 14.24 -9.56
CA ARG A 30 -0.87 15.06 -8.35
C ARG A 30 -2.07 14.95 -7.41
N THR A 31 -3.28 14.80 -7.95
CA THR A 31 -4.48 14.67 -7.12
C THR A 31 -4.53 13.31 -6.42
N VAL A 32 -4.17 12.24 -7.12
CA VAL A 32 -4.08 10.89 -6.53
C VAL A 32 -3.03 10.90 -5.43
N ASP A 33 -1.81 11.35 -5.74
CA ASP A 33 -0.71 11.42 -4.78
C ASP A 33 -1.07 12.18 -3.51
N ARG A 34 -1.59 13.41 -3.65
CA ARG A 34 -1.99 14.24 -2.50
C ARG A 34 -3.05 13.56 -1.63
N VAL A 35 -4.07 12.95 -2.24
CA VAL A 35 -5.16 12.29 -1.50
C VAL A 35 -4.66 11.03 -0.81
N VAL A 36 -3.88 10.18 -1.51
CA VAL A 36 -3.31 8.95 -0.94
C VAL A 36 -2.39 9.29 0.24
N ASN A 37 -1.49 10.26 0.09
CA ASN A 37 -0.61 10.70 1.17
C ASN A 37 -1.39 11.23 2.40
N SER A 38 -2.52 11.90 2.18
CA SER A 38 -3.39 12.37 3.27
C SER A 38 -4.11 11.21 3.98
N ILE A 39 -4.44 10.13 3.26
CA ILE A 39 -5.03 8.91 3.83
C ILE A 39 -3.98 8.15 4.64
N VAL A 40 -2.78 7.96 4.08
CA VAL A 40 -1.66 7.29 4.75
C VAL A 40 -1.24 8.04 6.02
N ALA A 41 -1.25 9.38 6.01
CA ALA A 41 -0.96 10.17 7.21
C ALA A 41 -1.94 9.92 8.37
N GLN A 42 -3.14 9.42 8.08
CA GLN A 42 -4.18 9.09 9.06
C GLN A 42 -4.29 7.58 9.34
N SER A 43 -3.49 6.75 8.67
CA SER A 43 -3.56 5.30 8.85
C SER A 43 -3.02 4.87 10.22
N ASN A 44 -3.43 3.68 10.66
CA ASN A 44 -2.81 3.03 11.80
C ASN A 44 -1.30 2.87 11.55
N LYS A 45 -0.53 2.85 12.63
CA LYS A 45 0.91 2.62 12.61
C LYS A 45 1.22 1.28 13.23
N PHE A 46 2.24 0.62 12.70
CA PHE A 46 2.75 -0.60 13.30
C PHE A 46 3.22 -0.32 14.74
N PRO A 47 2.91 -1.19 15.72
CA PRO A 47 3.26 -0.95 17.12
C PRO A 47 4.79 -0.89 17.30
N THR A 48 5.28 0.17 17.93
CA THR A 48 6.73 0.37 18.14
C THR A 48 7.11 0.52 19.61
N THR A 49 6.18 1.00 20.45
CA THR A 49 6.41 1.14 21.88
C THR A 49 5.98 -0.12 22.64
N ASN A 50 6.57 -0.36 23.82
CA ASN A 50 6.19 -1.50 24.67
C ASN A 50 4.70 -1.54 25.01
N HIS A 51 4.10 -0.36 25.22
CA HIS A 51 2.66 -0.23 25.49
C HIS A 51 1.82 -0.68 24.29
N GLU A 52 2.14 -0.20 23.08
CA GLU A 52 1.45 -0.61 21.85
C GLU A 52 1.62 -2.10 21.56
N LEU A 53 2.83 -2.65 21.78
CA LEU A 53 3.10 -4.07 21.60
C LEU A 53 2.28 -4.94 22.57
N MET A 54 2.17 -4.54 23.83
CA MET A 54 1.34 -5.24 24.83
C MET A 54 -0.14 -5.22 24.45
N GLU A 55 -0.64 -4.07 24.00
CA GLU A 55 -2.03 -3.94 23.57
C GLU A 55 -2.31 -4.77 22.30
N ALA A 56 -1.40 -4.76 21.33
CA ALA A 56 -1.53 -5.59 20.13
C ALA A 56 -1.62 -7.08 20.49
N LYS A 57 -0.72 -7.59 21.35
CA LYS A 57 -0.76 -8.98 21.84
C LYS A 57 -2.08 -9.32 22.51
N ARG A 58 -2.61 -8.40 23.34
CA ARG A 58 -3.89 -8.58 24.03
C ARG A 58 -5.06 -8.70 23.04
N ILE A 59 -5.08 -7.87 21.99
CA ILE A 59 -6.12 -7.91 20.95
C ILE A 59 -6.02 -9.20 20.12
N TRP A 60 -4.81 -9.59 19.70
CA TRP A 60 -4.59 -10.83 18.95
C TRP A 60 -4.99 -12.07 19.76
N GLN A 61 -4.65 -12.10 21.06
CA GLN A 61 -5.07 -13.18 21.95
C GLN A 61 -6.59 -13.23 22.10
N SER A 62 -7.26 -12.07 22.21
CA SER A 62 -8.71 -12.06 22.43
C SER A 62 -9.48 -12.52 21.19
N MET A 63 -9.12 -11.98 20.01
CA MET A 63 -9.81 -12.22 18.74
C MET A 63 -9.46 -13.57 18.10
N TYR A 64 -8.18 -13.94 18.09
CA TYR A 64 -7.69 -15.10 17.32
C TYR A 64 -7.01 -16.18 18.16
N LYS A 65 -6.96 -16.03 19.49
CA LYS A 65 -6.25 -16.95 20.40
C LYS A 65 -4.76 -17.10 20.05
N PHE A 66 -4.16 -16.02 19.57
CA PHE A 66 -2.74 -15.99 19.20
C PHE A 66 -1.94 -15.08 20.16
N PRO A 67 -1.36 -15.62 21.25
CA PRO A 67 -1.01 -14.86 22.46
C PRO A 67 0.15 -13.87 22.33
N THR A 68 0.90 -13.91 21.24
CA THR A 68 2.11 -13.10 21.04
C THR A 68 2.14 -12.37 19.72
N ALA A 69 1.11 -12.54 18.89
CA ALA A 69 1.03 -11.84 17.61
C ALA A 69 0.80 -10.34 17.86
N ILE A 70 1.45 -9.51 17.04
CA ILE A 70 1.32 -8.05 17.06
C ILE A 70 0.84 -7.50 15.71
N GLY A 71 0.83 -8.35 14.70
CA GLY A 71 0.43 -8.06 13.34
C GLY A 71 0.74 -9.24 12.45
N VAL A 72 0.31 -9.14 11.19
CA VAL A 72 0.67 -10.05 10.11
C VAL A 72 1.43 -9.28 9.04
N ILE A 73 2.25 -9.99 8.26
CA ILE A 73 3.06 -9.46 7.17
C ILE A 73 2.80 -10.30 5.93
N ASP A 74 2.64 -9.63 4.80
CA ASP A 74 2.58 -10.28 3.49
C ASP A 74 3.19 -9.37 2.43
N CYS A 75 3.57 -9.96 1.29
CA CYS A 75 4.20 -9.25 0.18
C CYS A 75 3.47 -9.52 -1.13
N THR A 76 3.40 -8.51 -2.00
CA THR A 76 2.86 -8.63 -3.34
C THR A 76 3.80 -8.01 -4.37
N HIS A 77 3.89 -8.63 -5.53
CA HIS A 77 4.70 -8.12 -6.64
C HIS A 77 3.85 -7.21 -7.54
N ILE A 78 4.20 -5.93 -7.60
CA ILE A 78 3.56 -4.95 -8.47
C ILE A 78 4.34 -4.85 -9.78
N GLY A 79 3.67 -5.11 -10.90
CA GLY A 79 4.28 -5.03 -12.23
C GLY A 79 4.77 -3.62 -12.54
N ILE A 80 6.01 -3.52 -13.04
CA ILE A 80 6.59 -2.26 -13.49
C ILE A 80 7.10 -2.38 -14.93
N GLN A 81 7.29 -1.24 -15.59
CA GLN A 81 8.12 -1.21 -16.79
C GLN A 81 9.57 -1.48 -16.39
N LYS A 82 10.25 -2.35 -17.14
CA LYS A 82 11.67 -2.61 -16.89
C LYS A 82 12.45 -1.31 -17.02
N THR A 83 13.16 -0.94 -15.95
CA THR A 83 13.96 0.29 -15.93
C THR A 83 15.21 0.12 -16.80
N ASN A 84 15.63 1.22 -17.45
CA ASN A 84 16.87 1.20 -18.25
C ASN A 84 18.13 1.09 -17.37
N ARG A 85 18.04 1.52 -16.11
CA ARG A 85 19.12 1.42 -15.11
C ARG A 85 18.72 0.37 -14.09
N HIS A 86 19.62 -0.58 -13.80
CA HIS A 86 19.40 -1.63 -12.80
C HIS A 86 18.14 -2.48 -13.04
N GLY A 87 17.65 -2.58 -14.28
CA GLY A 87 16.38 -3.26 -14.59
C GLY A 87 16.36 -4.75 -14.25
N ASP A 88 17.53 -5.37 -14.12
CA ASP A 88 17.66 -6.77 -13.70
C ASP A 88 17.49 -6.96 -12.18
N GLU A 89 17.68 -5.90 -11.38
CA GLU A 89 17.45 -5.92 -9.91
C GLU A 89 15.96 -6.04 -9.57
N TYR A 90 15.08 -5.64 -10.49
CA TYR A 90 13.63 -5.68 -10.32
C TYR A 90 12.99 -6.93 -10.94
N ILE A 91 13.77 -7.96 -11.27
CA ILE A 91 13.25 -9.20 -11.85
C ILE A 91 12.86 -10.17 -10.74
N ASN A 92 11.57 -10.50 -10.64
CA ASN A 92 11.11 -11.49 -9.68
C ASN A 92 11.51 -12.93 -10.05
N ARG A 93 11.20 -13.87 -9.15
CA ARG A 93 11.44 -15.31 -9.37
C ARG A 93 10.77 -15.91 -10.63
N LYS A 94 9.83 -15.20 -11.25
CA LYS A 94 9.12 -15.60 -12.48
C LYS A 94 9.69 -14.91 -13.73
N GLY A 95 10.81 -14.20 -13.62
CA GLY A 95 11.43 -13.50 -14.75
C GLY A 95 10.70 -12.22 -15.18
N LYS A 96 9.81 -11.66 -14.35
CA LYS A 96 9.04 -10.45 -14.69
C LYS A 96 9.55 -9.22 -13.92
N PRO A 97 9.61 -8.03 -14.55
CA PRO A 97 9.94 -6.79 -13.87
C PRO A 97 8.81 -6.38 -12.91
N THR A 98 9.11 -6.34 -11.61
CA THR A 98 8.15 -6.01 -10.55
C THR A 98 8.85 -5.34 -9.37
N LEU A 99 8.14 -4.49 -8.64
CA LEU A 99 8.51 -4.06 -7.29
C LEU A 99 7.90 -5.01 -6.26
N ASN A 100 8.66 -5.37 -5.23
CA ASN A 100 8.11 -6.13 -4.12
C ASN A 100 7.55 -5.15 -3.09
N VAL A 101 6.24 -5.18 -2.88
CA VAL A 101 5.55 -4.34 -1.92
C VAL A 101 5.16 -5.17 -0.73
N GLN A 102 5.64 -4.79 0.46
CA GLN A 102 5.33 -5.42 1.71
C GLN A 102 4.26 -4.62 2.45
N GLY A 103 3.28 -5.31 3.03
CA GLY A 103 2.26 -4.71 3.89
C GLY A 103 2.20 -5.41 5.24
N THR A 104 1.87 -4.66 6.29
CA THR A 104 1.49 -5.23 7.58
C THR A 104 0.06 -4.87 7.95
N CYS A 105 -0.61 -5.76 8.66
CA CYS A 105 -1.96 -5.52 9.18
C CYS A 105 -2.08 -5.90 10.66
N ASP A 106 -2.97 -5.20 11.37
CA ASP A 106 -3.33 -5.53 12.75
C ASP A 106 -4.45 -6.59 12.82
N ALA A 107 -4.81 -6.98 14.06
CA ALA A 107 -5.90 -7.92 14.32
C ALA A 107 -7.28 -7.43 13.88
N ARG A 108 -7.46 -6.14 13.62
CA ARG A 108 -8.71 -5.53 13.15
C ARG A 108 -8.75 -5.44 11.62
N GLU A 109 -7.84 -6.13 10.94
CA GLU A 109 -7.74 -6.17 9.49
C GLU A 109 -7.39 -4.80 8.88
N MET A 110 -6.75 -3.92 9.66
CA MET A 110 -6.33 -2.60 9.20
C MET A 110 -4.84 -2.61 8.85
N PHE A 111 -4.49 -1.99 7.72
CA PHE A 111 -3.09 -1.79 7.36
C PHE A 111 -2.37 -0.89 8.37
N THR A 112 -1.17 -1.30 8.77
CA THR A 112 -0.34 -0.62 9.77
C THR A 112 0.99 -0.10 9.24
N SER A 113 1.50 -0.69 8.15
CA SER A 113 2.63 -0.16 7.40
C SER A 113 2.65 -0.73 5.98
N VAL A 114 3.24 0.02 5.06
CA VAL A 114 3.52 -0.41 3.69
C VAL A 114 4.94 0.03 3.36
N ASP A 115 5.71 -0.88 2.77
CA ASP A 115 7.10 -0.65 2.35
C ASP A 115 7.33 -1.21 0.94
N VAL A 116 8.28 -0.64 0.22
CA VAL A 116 8.64 -1.07 -1.13
C VAL A 116 10.14 -1.29 -1.19
N SER A 117 10.53 -2.54 -1.50
CA SER A 117 11.92 -2.99 -1.63
C SER A 117 12.25 -3.39 -3.06
#